data_AF-A0A535VV33-F1
#
_entry.id   AF-A0A535VV33-F1
#
_cell.length_a   1.000
_cell.length_b   1.000
_cell.length_c   1.000
_cell.angle_alpha   90.00
_cell.angle_beta   90.00
_cell.angle_gamma   90.00
#
_symmetry.space_group_name_H-M   'P 1'
#
loop_
_entity.id
_entity.type
_entity.pdbx_description
1 polymer ?
#
loop_
_entity_poly.entity_id
_entity_poly.type
_entity_poly.pdbx_seq_one_letter_code
_entity_poly.pdbx_strand_id
1 'polypeptide(L)'
;MNPPADGSQGHRLGRRTAASDNLGEMTDQLTMRLEPRLPKLPSGLRPMLARPLPDAFDSMEHLFEPMWGGARALALIGPADAPGGGDVMLVAEDGTQGPAPLDLAGLAMRVEARSAVLDGEVVVVDADGRLDRDELARRLSGATGRPLSFLAFDLLHLDGRSLLGLPLDRRRQLLRQVLRPGDEVVAVPSIVTEGRALFEAVTGQGLYGIRARQHASPYLPGVRSRLWRTVAVAGAAGVVPTGLPGGNGAEGSGETDDALEPATGHSEPVLALIRRLPLEFEDEDRDVS
;
A
#
# COMPACT_ATOMS: atom_id res chain seq x y z
N MET A 1 3.98 -56.94 90.42
CA MET A 1 3.06 -57.21 89.28
C MET A 1 3.90 -57.48 88.03
N ASN A 2 3.33 -58.03 86.96
CA ASN A 2 4.08 -58.74 85.91
C ASN A 2 3.33 -58.70 84.55
N PRO A 3 3.99 -58.98 83.40
CA PRO A 3 5.08 -58.23 82.75
C PRO A 3 4.44 -57.21 81.77
N PRO A 4 4.47 -57.22 80.40
CA PRO A 4 5.34 -57.83 79.36
C PRO A 4 6.52 -56.87 78.97
N ALA A 5 7.43 -57.05 77.97
CA ALA A 5 7.55 -57.84 76.73
C ALA A 5 6.65 -57.34 75.56
N ASP A 6 6.91 -57.50 74.25
CA ASP A 6 8.07 -57.87 73.38
C ASP A 6 7.84 -57.15 72.00
N GLY A 7 8.74 -57.16 71.00
CA GLY A 7 8.42 -56.55 69.68
C GLY A 7 9.52 -56.30 68.63
N SER A 8 10.40 -57.27 68.38
CA SER A 8 11.50 -57.31 67.38
C SER A 8 11.36 -56.63 65.98
N GLN A 9 12.54 -56.35 65.36
CA GLN A 9 12.84 -56.12 63.92
C GLN A 9 12.47 -54.74 63.30
N GLY A 10 13.21 -54.21 62.30
CA GLY A 10 14.44 -54.71 61.65
C GLY A 10 15.02 -53.73 60.59
N HIS A 11 16.26 -53.95 60.14
CA HIS A 11 16.92 -53.09 59.14
C HIS A 11 16.27 -53.13 57.74
N ARG A 12 16.29 -51.99 57.03
CA ARG A 12 16.37 -51.96 55.56
C ARG A 12 17.11 -50.72 55.04
N LEU A 13 18.02 -50.93 54.08
CA LEU A 13 18.62 -49.86 53.28
C LEU A 13 17.58 -49.32 52.27
N GLY A 14 17.45 -48.00 52.19
CA GLY A 14 16.53 -47.30 51.28
C GLY A 14 17.24 -46.42 50.24
N ARG A 15 18.16 -46.98 49.44
CA ARG A 15 18.86 -46.22 48.39
C ARG A 15 18.00 -46.11 47.13
N ARG A 16 17.32 -44.98 46.89
CA ARG A 16 16.80 -44.66 45.55
C ARG A 16 16.57 -43.15 45.27
N THR A 17 17.39 -42.62 44.36
CA THR A 17 17.06 -41.64 43.31
C THR A 17 16.13 -40.47 43.64
N ALA A 18 16.72 -39.29 43.86
CA ALA A 18 16.08 -38.03 43.47
C ALA A 18 16.12 -37.92 41.94
N ALA A 19 14.96 -38.06 41.29
CA ALA A 19 14.80 -37.99 39.84
C ALA A 19 13.31 -37.86 39.46
N SER A 20 12.67 -36.73 39.79
CA SER A 20 11.24 -36.52 39.47
C SER A 20 10.84 -35.09 39.07
N ASP A 21 11.66 -34.07 39.35
CA ASP A 21 11.18 -32.67 39.30
C ASP A 21 11.44 -31.96 37.94
N ASN A 22 12.35 -32.48 37.11
CA ASN A 22 12.74 -31.87 35.82
C ASN A 22 11.76 -32.09 34.64
N LEU A 23 10.61 -32.77 34.85
CA LEU A 23 9.64 -33.00 33.76
C LEU A 23 8.63 -31.87 33.59
N GLY A 24 8.47 -30.97 34.57
CA GLY A 24 7.52 -29.85 34.49
C GLY A 24 7.99 -28.76 33.52
N GLU A 25 9.10 -28.11 33.84
CA GLU A 25 9.62 -26.93 33.14
C GLU A 25 9.91 -27.17 31.65
N MET A 26 10.27 -28.40 31.27
CA MET A 26 10.64 -28.74 29.90
C MET A 26 9.45 -28.80 28.93
N THR A 27 8.21 -28.75 29.44
CA THR A 27 6.99 -28.79 28.61
C THR A 27 6.65 -27.43 27.98
N ASP A 28 7.01 -26.32 28.63
CA ASP A 28 6.59 -24.98 28.20
C ASP A 28 7.44 -24.44 27.02
N GLN A 29 8.69 -24.92 26.90
CA GLN A 29 9.67 -24.44 25.91
C GLN A 29 9.39 -24.88 24.46
N LEU A 30 8.38 -25.73 24.23
CA LEU A 30 8.01 -26.23 22.89
C LEU A 30 6.59 -25.87 22.45
N THR A 31 5.91 -24.96 23.15
CA THR A 31 4.67 -24.36 22.65
C THR A 31 5.00 -23.34 21.55
N MET A 32 5.30 -23.81 20.34
CA MET A 32 5.25 -22.98 19.14
C MET A 32 3.81 -22.47 18.96
N ARG A 33 3.54 -21.28 19.48
CA ARG A 33 2.32 -20.52 19.17
C ARG A 33 2.42 -20.04 17.73
N LEU A 34 2.11 -20.94 16.79
CA LEU A 34 1.88 -20.57 15.41
C LEU A 34 0.73 -19.56 15.40
N GLU A 35 1.02 -18.30 15.05
CA GLU A 35 -0.03 -17.32 14.90
C GLU A 35 -1.02 -17.79 13.81
N PRO A 36 -2.33 -17.58 13.99
CA PRO A 36 -3.30 -18.01 13.00
C PRO A 36 -3.05 -17.27 11.69
N ARG A 37 -2.71 -18.02 10.64
CA ARG A 37 -2.50 -17.48 9.29
C ARG A 37 -3.68 -16.61 8.88
N LEU A 38 -3.38 -15.43 8.35
CA LEU A 38 -4.38 -14.49 7.88
C LEU A 38 -5.24 -15.12 6.77
N PRO A 39 -6.52 -14.70 6.65
CA PRO A 39 -7.35 -15.08 5.52
C PRO A 39 -6.73 -14.60 4.19
N LYS A 40 -7.08 -15.28 3.10
CA LYS A 40 -6.76 -14.80 1.75
C LYS A 40 -7.33 -13.40 1.53
N LEU A 41 -6.62 -12.58 0.77
CA LEU A 41 -7.09 -11.26 0.35
C LEU A 41 -8.44 -11.32 -0.38
N PRO A 42 -9.25 -10.24 -0.31
CA PRO A 42 -10.57 -10.20 -0.95
C PRO A 42 -10.45 -10.33 -2.48
N SER A 43 -11.09 -11.36 -3.03
CA SER A 43 -11.20 -11.55 -4.48
C SER A 43 -12.27 -10.64 -5.09
N GLY A 44 -12.13 -10.33 -6.39
CA GLY A 44 -13.12 -9.54 -7.14
C GLY A 44 -13.18 -8.05 -6.80
N LEU A 45 -12.25 -7.54 -5.98
CA LEU A 45 -12.16 -6.10 -5.69
C LEU A 45 -11.85 -5.31 -6.97
N ARG A 46 -12.40 -4.08 -7.07
CA ARG A 46 -12.28 -3.17 -8.22
C ARG A 46 -12.20 -1.72 -7.72
N PRO A 47 -11.45 -0.83 -8.39
CA PRO A 47 -11.40 0.57 -8.02
C PRO A 47 -12.78 1.23 -7.88
N MET A 48 -12.94 2.09 -6.87
CA MET A 48 -14.08 2.99 -6.75
C MET A 48 -13.94 4.14 -7.76
N LEU A 49 -15.02 4.48 -8.44
CA LEU A 49 -14.96 5.34 -9.63
C LEU A 49 -15.58 6.72 -9.36
N ALA A 50 -14.90 7.78 -9.76
CA ALA A 50 -15.38 9.15 -9.60
C ALA A 50 -16.40 9.55 -10.67
N ARG A 51 -17.21 10.57 -10.39
CA ARG A 51 -18.04 11.27 -11.40
C ARG A 51 -17.43 12.63 -11.75
N PRO A 52 -17.27 12.96 -13.05
CA PRO A 52 -16.74 14.26 -13.44
C PRO A 52 -17.66 15.41 -13.02
N LEU A 53 -17.05 16.58 -12.84
CA LEU A 53 -17.69 17.89 -12.72
C LEU A 53 -17.02 18.84 -13.73
N PRO A 54 -17.75 19.86 -14.24
CA PRO A 54 -17.19 20.83 -15.19
C PRO A 54 -16.16 21.77 -14.54
N ASP A 55 -16.41 22.18 -13.29
CA ASP A 55 -15.69 23.27 -12.62
C ASP A 55 -15.10 22.83 -11.28
N ALA A 56 -13.95 23.43 -10.92
CA ALA A 56 -13.38 23.30 -9.58
C ALA A 56 -14.25 24.00 -8.52
N PHE A 57 -14.20 23.48 -7.30
CA PHE A 57 -15.00 23.94 -6.17
C PHE A 57 -14.25 23.71 -4.85
N ASP A 58 -14.60 24.47 -3.83
CA ASP A 58 -14.05 24.35 -2.48
C ASP A 58 -15.08 23.69 -1.56
N SER A 59 -14.64 22.87 -0.60
CA SER A 59 -15.55 22.16 0.30
C SER A 59 -14.88 21.58 1.54
N MET A 60 -15.36 21.97 2.72
CA MET A 60 -14.97 21.35 4.01
C MET A 60 -15.24 19.84 4.05
N GLU A 61 -16.18 19.33 3.24
CA GLU A 61 -16.52 17.90 3.21
C GLU A 61 -15.56 17.06 2.36
N HIS A 62 -14.63 17.67 1.62
CA HIS A 62 -13.81 16.97 0.62
C HIS A 62 -12.31 17.10 0.89
N LEU A 63 -11.62 15.97 0.72
CA LEU A 63 -10.18 15.94 0.48
C LEU A 63 -9.94 16.14 -1.02
N PHE A 64 -9.00 17.01 -1.37
CA PHE A 64 -8.62 17.33 -2.74
C PHE A 64 -7.21 16.80 -3.04
N GLU A 65 -7.07 16.11 -4.16
CA GLU A 65 -5.86 15.42 -4.60
C GLU A 65 -5.52 15.79 -6.05
N PRO A 66 -4.23 15.88 -6.42
CA PRO A 66 -3.83 15.93 -7.82
C PRO A 66 -4.24 14.65 -8.56
N MET A 67 -4.59 14.79 -9.84
CA MET A 67 -4.63 13.68 -10.79
C MET A 67 -3.27 13.60 -11.49
N TRP A 68 -2.51 12.56 -11.17
CA TRP A 68 -1.15 12.36 -11.67
C TRP A 68 -1.14 11.84 -13.12
N GLY A 69 -2.24 11.22 -13.57
CA GLY A 69 -2.35 10.67 -14.93
C GLY A 69 -1.59 9.36 -15.09
N GLY A 70 -1.33 8.66 -13.99
CA GLY A 70 -0.81 7.29 -13.97
C GLY A 70 -1.89 6.24 -14.24
N ALA A 71 -1.46 4.99 -14.41
CA ALA A 71 -2.37 3.86 -14.59
C ALA A 71 -2.98 3.44 -13.26
N ARG A 72 -4.31 3.50 -13.17
CA ARG A 72 -5.06 3.20 -11.94
C ARG A 72 -5.04 1.71 -11.61
N ALA A 73 -4.48 1.34 -10.44
CA ALA A 73 -4.42 -0.04 -9.97
C ALA A 73 -4.61 -0.17 -8.45
N LEU A 74 -5.17 -1.31 -8.04
CA LEU A 74 -5.10 -1.81 -6.67
C LEU A 74 -3.83 -2.66 -6.51
N ALA A 75 -3.09 -2.49 -5.42
CA ALA A 75 -1.98 -3.35 -5.05
C ALA A 75 -2.40 -4.28 -3.91
N LEU A 76 -2.49 -5.58 -4.18
CA LEU A 76 -2.87 -6.64 -3.26
C LEU A 76 -1.58 -7.31 -2.74
N ILE A 77 -1.35 -7.26 -1.43
CA ILE A 77 -0.08 -7.65 -0.79
C ILE A 77 -0.30 -8.79 0.20
N GLY A 78 0.39 -9.92 -0.01
CA GLY A 78 0.31 -11.09 0.87
C GLY A 78 -0.99 -11.90 0.74
N PRO A 79 -1.45 -12.61 1.79
CA PRO A 79 -0.92 -12.60 3.15
C PRO A 79 0.44 -13.30 3.30
N ALA A 80 1.21 -12.89 4.31
CA ALA A 80 2.47 -13.50 4.74
C ALA A 80 2.47 -13.83 6.24
N ASP A 81 3.42 -14.67 6.68
CA ASP A 81 3.57 -15.05 8.09
C ASP A 81 4.19 -13.90 8.94
N ALA A 82 4.90 -12.94 8.33
CA ALA A 82 5.51 -11.75 8.97
C ALA A 82 5.31 -10.46 8.13
N PRO A 83 5.33 -9.24 8.74
CA PRO A 83 5.21 -7.98 8.01
C PRO A 83 6.32 -7.75 6.98
N GLY A 84 6.05 -6.93 5.97
CA GLY A 84 7.02 -6.62 4.91
C GLY A 84 7.21 -7.74 3.86
N GLY A 85 6.37 -8.78 3.87
CA GLY A 85 6.54 -9.97 3.03
C GLY A 85 5.27 -10.39 2.28
N GLY A 86 5.44 -11.38 1.41
CA GLY A 86 4.39 -11.94 0.55
C GLY A 86 4.38 -11.34 -0.85
N ASP A 87 3.68 -12.00 -1.77
CA ASP A 87 3.59 -11.58 -3.16
C ASP A 87 2.78 -10.27 -3.31
N VAL A 88 3.13 -9.47 -4.32
CA VAL A 88 2.35 -8.30 -4.75
C VAL A 88 1.64 -8.62 -6.07
N MET A 89 0.32 -8.48 -6.10
CA MET A 89 -0.52 -8.63 -7.29
C MET A 89 -1.21 -7.30 -7.59
N LEU A 90 -1.21 -6.86 -8.85
CA LEU A 90 -1.91 -5.66 -9.27
C LEU A 90 -3.27 -6.00 -9.90
N VAL A 91 -4.26 -5.11 -9.72
CA VAL A 91 -5.57 -5.17 -10.38
C VAL A 91 -5.90 -3.78 -10.94
N ALA A 92 -5.91 -3.63 -12.26
CA ALA A 92 -6.18 -2.36 -12.94
C ALA A 92 -7.67 -1.96 -12.93
N GLU A 93 -8.01 -0.72 -13.34
CA GLU A 93 -9.39 -0.20 -13.37
C GLU A 93 -10.35 -1.02 -14.26
N ASP A 94 -9.86 -1.59 -15.37
CA ASP A 94 -10.62 -2.51 -16.23
C ASP A 94 -10.88 -3.88 -15.58
N GLY A 95 -10.13 -4.20 -14.51
CA GLY A 95 -10.16 -5.48 -13.83
C GLY A 95 -9.16 -6.51 -14.33
N THR A 96 -8.26 -6.14 -15.25
CA THR A 96 -7.08 -6.94 -15.60
C THR A 96 -6.20 -7.10 -14.37
N GLN A 97 -5.70 -8.30 -14.12
CA GLN A 97 -4.93 -8.63 -12.92
C GLN A 97 -3.71 -9.50 -13.24
N GLY A 98 -2.62 -9.30 -12.51
CA GLY A 98 -1.36 -10.03 -12.70
C GLY A 98 -0.36 -9.74 -11.57
N PRO A 99 0.75 -10.48 -11.50
CA PRO A 99 1.83 -10.17 -10.56
C PRO A 99 2.36 -8.76 -10.80
N ALA A 100 2.87 -8.11 -9.75
CA ALA A 100 3.55 -6.84 -9.91
C ALA A 100 4.83 -7.00 -10.76
N PRO A 101 5.20 -5.97 -11.57
CA PRO A 101 6.53 -5.86 -12.15
C PRO A 101 7.61 -5.94 -11.07
N LEU A 102 8.83 -6.37 -11.44
CA LEU A 102 9.95 -6.50 -10.49
C LEU A 102 10.22 -5.21 -9.71
N ASP A 103 10.17 -4.05 -10.39
CA ASP A 103 10.29 -2.70 -9.83
C ASP A 103 9.33 -2.46 -8.64
N LEU A 104 8.11 -3.03 -8.73
CA LEU A 104 7.03 -2.87 -7.75
C LEU A 104 6.90 -4.10 -6.81
N ALA A 105 7.72 -5.14 -6.97
CA ALA A 105 7.72 -6.28 -6.06
C ALA A 105 8.24 -5.91 -4.66
N GLY A 106 9.16 -4.92 -4.58
CA GLY A 106 9.65 -4.36 -3.31
C GLY A 106 8.58 -3.67 -2.46
N LEU A 107 7.43 -3.31 -3.06
CA LEU A 107 6.32 -2.62 -2.41
C LEU A 107 5.81 -3.36 -1.15
N ALA A 108 5.88 -4.71 -1.12
CA ALA A 108 5.57 -5.49 0.07
C ALA A 108 6.43 -5.08 1.28
N MET A 109 7.74 -4.89 1.10
CA MET A 109 8.68 -4.53 2.17
C MET A 109 8.44 -3.13 2.76
N ARG A 110 7.73 -2.28 2.02
CA ARG A 110 7.38 -0.92 2.42
C ARG A 110 6.08 -0.85 3.23
N VAL A 111 5.38 -1.98 3.42
CA VAL A 111 4.15 -2.05 4.21
C VAL A 111 4.39 -2.84 5.50
N GLU A 112 4.19 -2.18 6.65
CA GLU A 112 4.28 -2.74 8.01
C GLU A 112 3.03 -3.57 8.37
N ALA A 113 2.63 -4.46 7.46
CA ALA A 113 1.50 -5.37 7.61
C ALA A 113 1.84 -6.74 7.03
N ARG A 114 1.16 -7.78 7.54
CA ARG A 114 1.20 -9.14 6.97
C ARG A 114 0.27 -9.31 5.78
N SER A 115 -0.75 -8.44 5.65
CA SER A 115 -1.55 -8.34 4.43
C SER A 115 -2.10 -6.93 4.27
N ALA A 116 -2.12 -6.41 3.04
CA ALA A 116 -2.73 -5.12 2.76
C ALA A 116 -3.37 -5.10 1.36
N VAL A 117 -4.29 -4.15 1.14
CA VAL A 117 -4.72 -3.77 -0.20
C VAL A 117 -4.71 -2.25 -0.33
N LEU A 118 -3.81 -1.74 -1.16
CA LEU A 118 -3.70 -0.30 -1.45
C LEU A 118 -4.52 0.05 -2.71
N ASP A 119 -5.00 1.28 -2.81
CA ASP A 119 -5.51 1.87 -4.04
C ASP A 119 -4.57 3.01 -4.46
N GLY A 120 -4.12 2.99 -5.72
CA GLY A 120 -3.05 3.87 -6.20
C GLY A 120 -3.01 4.09 -7.72
N GLU A 121 -2.06 4.91 -8.15
CA GLU A 121 -1.72 5.14 -9.56
C GLU A 121 -0.27 4.72 -9.81
N VAL A 122 -0.06 3.83 -10.79
CA VAL A 122 1.27 3.46 -11.28
C VAL A 122 1.78 4.56 -12.20
N VAL A 123 2.96 5.08 -11.93
CA VAL A 123 3.60 6.16 -12.70
C VAL A 123 5.04 5.78 -13.09
N VAL A 124 5.61 6.55 -14.01
CA VAL A 124 7.07 6.66 -14.18
C VAL A 124 7.46 8.12 -13.93
N VAL A 125 8.62 8.33 -13.34
CA VAL A 125 9.15 9.66 -12.99
C VAL A 125 10.53 9.86 -13.65
N ASP A 126 10.81 11.08 -14.13
CA ASP A 126 12.12 11.49 -14.64
C ASP A 126 13.12 11.84 -13.50
N ALA A 127 14.38 12.07 -13.85
CA ALA A 127 15.42 12.42 -12.87
C ALA A 127 15.21 13.80 -12.18
N ASP A 128 14.36 14.66 -12.73
CA ASP A 128 14.00 15.98 -12.20
C ASP A 128 12.75 15.93 -11.28
N GLY A 129 12.16 14.75 -11.09
CA GLY A 129 10.93 14.56 -10.31
C GLY A 129 9.67 14.99 -11.06
N ARG A 130 9.57 14.77 -12.38
CA ARG A 130 8.35 14.97 -13.19
C ARG A 130 7.79 13.65 -13.69
N LEU A 131 6.47 13.61 -13.89
CA LEU A 131 5.77 12.46 -14.46
C LEU A 131 6.08 12.29 -15.95
N ASP A 132 6.45 11.07 -16.35
CA ASP A 132 6.64 10.70 -17.75
C ASP A 132 5.56 9.70 -18.19
N ARG A 133 4.63 10.20 -19.01
CA ARG A 133 3.45 9.44 -19.46
C ARG A 133 3.72 8.60 -20.71
N ASP A 134 4.67 9.04 -21.54
CA ASP A 134 5.04 8.32 -22.75
C ASP A 134 5.93 7.13 -22.38
N GLU A 135 6.86 7.32 -21.43
CA GLU A 135 7.59 6.24 -20.78
C GLU A 135 6.65 5.23 -20.09
N LEU A 136 5.67 5.71 -19.31
CA LEU A 136 4.67 4.85 -18.67
C LEU A 136 3.90 4.02 -19.70
N ALA A 137 3.50 4.61 -20.83
CA ALA A 137 2.85 3.87 -21.92
C ALA A 137 3.74 2.76 -22.50
N ARG A 138 5.05 3.03 -22.73
CA ARG A 138 6.02 2.01 -23.18
C ARG A 138 6.21 0.90 -22.15
N ARG A 139 6.34 1.24 -20.85
CA ARG A 139 6.46 0.25 -19.76
C ARG A 139 5.20 -0.61 -19.66
N LEU A 140 4.01 -0.05 -19.84
CA LEU A 140 2.74 -0.78 -19.86
C LEU A 140 2.62 -1.73 -21.06
N SER A 141 3.11 -1.34 -22.24
CA SER A 141 3.22 -2.24 -23.41
C SER A 141 4.39 -3.24 -23.29
N GLY A 142 4.98 -3.43 -22.11
CA GLY A 142 5.99 -4.44 -21.83
C GLY A 142 7.43 -4.07 -22.19
N ALA A 143 7.71 -2.84 -22.63
CA ALA A 143 9.08 -2.41 -22.89
C ALA A 143 9.90 -2.28 -21.60
N THR A 144 11.21 -2.50 -21.69
CA THR A 144 12.18 -2.06 -20.68
C THR A 144 12.34 -0.53 -20.71
N GLY A 145 12.74 0.07 -19.60
CA GLY A 145 12.86 1.51 -19.44
C GLY A 145 13.01 1.90 -17.97
N ARG A 146 12.60 3.13 -17.63
CA ARG A 146 12.71 3.66 -16.25
C ARG A 146 11.85 2.88 -15.25
N PRO A 147 12.21 2.89 -13.94
CA PRO A 147 11.45 2.21 -12.90
C PRO A 147 9.98 2.68 -12.81
N LEU A 148 9.10 1.75 -12.49
CA LEU A 148 7.70 2.03 -12.13
C LEU A 148 7.57 2.32 -10.64
N SER A 149 6.70 3.28 -10.30
CA SER A 149 6.44 3.73 -8.93
C SER A 149 4.93 3.76 -8.63
N PHE A 150 4.52 3.47 -7.40
CA PHE A 150 3.11 3.39 -7.00
C PHE A 150 2.70 4.55 -6.08
N LEU A 151 1.84 5.45 -6.58
CA LEU A 151 1.28 6.57 -5.83
C LEU A 151 0.02 6.13 -5.09
N ALA A 152 0.16 5.67 -3.85
CA ALA A 152 -0.94 5.17 -3.02
C ALA A 152 -1.73 6.32 -2.36
N PHE A 153 -3.07 6.27 -2.37
CA PHE A 153 -3.90 7.29 -1.70
C PHE A 153 -5.07 6.71 -0.88
N ASP A 154 -5.27 5.38 -0.86
CA ASP A 154 -6.27 4.71 -0.02
C ASP A 154 -5.77 3.34 0.48
N LEU A 155 -6.30 2.89 1.61
CA LEU A 155 -6.03 1.57 2.21
C LEU A 155 -7.36 0.84 2.43
N LEU A 156 -7.56 -0.26 1.71
CA LEU A 156 -8.85 -0.94 1.59
C LEU A 156 -8.99 -2.15 2.50
N HIS A 157 -7.85 -2.73 2.90
CA HIS A 157 -7.75 -3.92 3.73
C HIS A 157 -6.40 -3.91 4.47
N LEU A 158 -6.38 -4.39 5.71
CA LEU A 158 -5.20 -4.47 6.57
C LEU A 158 -5.30 -5.68 7.50
N ASP A 159 -4.28 -6.53 7.54
CA ASP A 159 -4.15 -7.71 8.42
C ASP A 159 -5.45 -8.54 8.59
N GLY A 160 -5.97 -9.02 7.47
CA GLY A 160 -7.20 -9.82 7.41
C GLY A 160 -8.50 -9.05 7.66
N ARG A 161 -8.47 -7.72 7.80
CA ARG A 161 -9.63 -6.86 8.07
C ARG A 161 -9.94 -5.96 6.88
N SER A 162 -11.20 -5.99 6.43
CA SER A 162 -11.71 -5.03 5.46
C SER A 162 -11.87 -3.64 6.09
N LEU A 163 -11.34 -2.61 5.44
CA LEU A 163 -11.49 -1.21 5.85
C LEU A 163 -12.54 -0.45 5.02
N LEU A 164 -13.19 -1.11 4.06
CA LEU A 164 -14.09 -0.48 3.08
C LEU A 164 -15.23 0.33 3.71
N GLY A 165 -15.73 -0.09 4.87
CA GLY A 165 -16.80 0.61 5.61
C GLY A 165 -16.32 1.78 6.48
N LEU A 166 -15.02 2.01 6.63
CA LEU A 166 -14.47 3.12 7.40
C LEU A 166 -14.48 4.43 6.58
N PRO A 167 -14.62 5.60 7.22
CA PRO A 167 -14.39 6.90 6.59
C PRO A 167 -13.03 7.01 5.89
N LEU A 168 -12.97 7.73 4.77
CA LEU A 168 -11.75 7.95 3.99
C LEU A 168 -10.59 8.48 4.84
N ASP A 169 -10.84 9.42 5.74
CA ASP A 169 -9.82 9.97 6.65
C ASP A 169 -9.13 8.88 7.48
N ARG A 170 -9.91 7.90 7.99
CA ARG A 170 -9.37 6.80 8.79
C ARG A 170 -8.60 5.81 7.93
N ARG A 171 -9.02 5.58 6.68
CA ARG A 171 -8.24 4.76 5.73
C ARG A 171 -6.93 5.44 5.32
N ARG A 172 -6.92 6.76 5.12
CA ARG A 172 -5.71 7.55 4.83
C ARG A 172 -4.79 7.72 6.04
N GLN A 173 -5.34 7.82 7.25
CA GLN A 173 -4.56 7.78 8.50
C GLN A 173 -3.85 6.43 8.64
N LEU A 174 -4.58 5.32 8.49
CA LEU A 174 -3.99 3.98 8.55
C LEU A 174 -2.98 3.75 7.42
N LEU A 175 -3.20 4.29 6.21
CA LEU A 175 -2.23 4.23 5.11
C LEU A 175 -0.88 4.86 5.50
N ARG A 176 -0.90 6.07 6.08
CA ARG A 176 0.33 6.72 6.57
C ARG A 176 1.05 5.89 7.63
N GLN A 177 0.30 5.35 8.59
CA GLN A 177 0.84 4.58 9.71
C GLN A 177 1.47 3.24 9.32
N VAL A 178 1.16 2.67 8.15
CA VAL A 178 1.70 1.37 7.72
C VAL A 178 2.61 1.44 6.50
N LEU A 179 2.68 2.57 5.80
CA LEU A 179 3.46 2.70 4.57
C LEU A 179 4.72 3.53 4.79
N ARG A 180 5.90 2.89 4.72
CA ARG A 180 7.19 3.58 4.63
C ARG A 180 7.42 4.05 3.20
N PRO A 181 7.60 5.35 2.92
CA PRO A 181 7.90 5.83 1.57
C PRO A 181 9.19 5.24 0.97
N GLY A 182 9.26 5.26 -0.35
CA GLY A 182 10.42 4.92 -1.17
C GLY A 182 10.16 5.21 -2.66
N ASP A 183 11.12 4.90 -3.52
CA ASP A 183 10.98 5.09 -4.97
C ASP A 183 9.97 4.12 -5.62
N GLU A 184 9.72 2.97 -5.00
CA GLU A 184 8.71 2.01 -5.45
C GLU A 184 7.29 2.38 -5.00
N VAL A 185 7.12 3.11 -3.89
CA VAL A 185 5.80 3.45 -3.33
C VAL A 185 5.81 4.66 -2.38
N VAL A 186 4.79 5.52 -2.48
CA VAL A 186 4.60 6.64 -1.55
C VAL A 186 3.12 6.96 -1.31
N ALA A 187 2.79 7.44 -0.12
CA ALA A 187 1.46 7.93 0.22
C ALA A 187 1.28 9.37 -0.31
N VAL A 188 0.31 9.56 -1.19
CA VAL A 188 -0.03 10.88 -1.77
C VAL A 188 -0.75 11.74 -0.72
N PRO A 189 -0.29 12.98 -0.43
CA PRO A 189 -0.99 13.93 0.43
C PRO A 189 -2.34 14.39 -0.17
N SER A 190 -3.11 15.17 0.60
CA SER A 190 -4.38 15.73 0.14
C SER A 190 -4.67 17.04 0.86
N ILE A 191 -5.08 18.07 0.13
CA ILE A 191 -5.50 19.36 0.69
C ILE A 191 -6.94 19.25 1.19
N VAL A 192 -7.25 19.86 2.33
CA VAL A 192 -8.63 20.01 2.83
C VAL A 192 -9.19 21.34 2.33
N THR A 193 -10.47 21.39 1.96
CA THR A 193 -11.17 22.62 1.54
C THR A 193 -10.79 23.20 0.18
N GLU A 194 -9.52 23.50 -0.09
CA GLU A 194 -9.08 24.43 -1.15
C GLU A 194 -8.95 23.82 -2.57
N GLY A 195 -10.05 23.22 -3.05
CA GLY A 195 -10.09 22.61 -4.38
C GLY A 195 -9.83 23.56 -5.55
N ARG A 196 -10.19 24.85 -5.46
CA ARG A 196 -9.87 25.83 -6.52
C ARG A 196 -8.39 26.15 -6.61
N ALA A 197 -7.76 26.44 -5.47
CA ALA A 197 -6.33 26.76 -5.41
C ALA A 197 -5.49 25.57 -5.87
N LEU A 198 -5.85 24.34 -5.48
CA LEU A 198 -5.21 23.14 -6.01
C LEU A 198 -5.43 23.01 -7.52
N PHE A 199 -6.63 23.26 -8.05
CA PHE A 199 -6.89 23.17 -9.49
C PHE A 199 -6.04 24.15 -10.31
N GLU A 200 -5.88 25.39 -9.83
CA GLU A 200 -5.00 26.39 -10.46
C GLU A 200 -3.53 25.93 -10.43
N ALA A 201 -3.05 25.46 -9.26
CA ALA A 201 -1.68 24.97 -9.10
C ALA A 201 -1.37 23.76 -10.01
N VAL A 202 -2.24 22.75 -10.06
CA VAL A 202 -2.02 21.55 -10.90
C VAL A 202 -2.16 21.87 -12.40
N THR A 203 -2.97 22.87 -12.76
CA THR A 203 -3.05 23.40 -14.14
C THR A 203 -1.72 24.06 -14.54
N GLY A 204 -1.17 24.92 -13.67
CA GLY A 204 0.13 25.56 -13.88
C GLY A 204 1.31 24.58 -13.96
N GLN A 205 1.17 23.36 -13.41
CA GLN A 205 2.17 22.30 -13.49
C GLN A 205 1.91 21.25 -14.60
N GLY A 206 0.87 21.41 -15.44
CA GLY A 206 0.60 20.50 -16.57
C GLY A 206 0.10 19.10 -16.19
N LEU A 207 -0.51 18.97 -15.01
CA LEU A 207 -1.14 17.74 -14.52
C LEU A 207 -2.58 17.60 -15.06
N TYR A 208 -3.21 16.44 -14.84
CA TYR A 208 -4.53 16.14 -15.42
C TYR A 208 -5.69 16.93 -14.81
N GLY A 209 -5.53 17.47 -13.60
CA GLY A 209 -6.58 18.13 -12.84
C GLY A 209 -6.63 17.64 -11.39
N ILE A 210 -7.82 17.66 -10.79
CA ILE A 210 -8.02 17.27 -9.38
C ILE A 210 -9.07 16.19 -9.21
N ARG A 211 -8.88 15.38 -8.16
CA ARG A 211 -9.86 14.45 -7.61
C ARG A 211 -10.31 14.98 -6.25
N ALA A 212 -11.62 15.10 -6.04
CA ALA A 212 -12.21 15.50 -4.76
C ALA A 212 -12.98 14.33 -4.16
N ARG A 213 -12.67 13.92 -2.92
CA ARG A 213 -13.25 12.74 -2.28
C ARG A 213 -13.86 13.12 -0.94
N GLN A 214 -15.11 12.76 -0.68
CA GLN A 214 -15.76 13.09 0.59
C GLN A 214 -15.02 12.41 1.76
N HIS A 215 -14.58 13.22 2.72
CA HIS A 215 -13.68 12.84 3.81
C HIS A 215 -14.29 11.75 4.72
N ALA A 216 -15.61 11.84 4.94
CA ALA A 216 -16.39 10.87 5.70
C ALA A 216 -16.80 9.60 4.91
N SER A 217 -16.46 9.48 3.62
CA SER A 217 -17.07 8.47 2.73
C SER A 217 -16.53 7.04 2.90
N PRO A 218 -17.39 6.01 2.85
CA PRO A 218 -16.96 4.63 2.69
C PRO A 218 -16.44 4.37 1.27
N TYR A 219 -15.67 3.31 1.09
CA TYR A 219 -15.23 2.83 -0.21
C TYR A 219 -16.30 1.94 -0.85
N LEU A 220 -16.59 2.14 -2.13
CA LEU A 220 -17.61 1.42 -2.90
C LEU A 220 -16.96 0.74 -4.12
N PRO A 221 -16.49 -0.52 -4.00
CA PRO A 221 -15.72 -1.19 -5.05
C PRO A 221 -16.48 -1.27 -6.39
N GLY A 222 -15.85 -0.85 -7.48
CA GLY A 222 -16.44 -0.84 -8.83
C GLY A 222 -17.59 0.15 -9.06
N VAL A 223 -17.99 0.95 -8.06
CA VAL A 223 -19.15 1.84 -8.17
C VAL A 223 -18.74 3.25 -8.63
N ARG A 224 -19.38 3.76 -9.70
CA ARG A 224 -19.22 5.17 -10.13
C ARG A 224 -20.08 6.12 -9.30
N SER A 225 -19.51 6.58 -8.20
CA SER A 225 -20.20 7.25 -7.09
C SER A 225 -20.26 8.78 -7.21
N ARG A 226 -21.14 9.42 -6.43
CA ARG A 226 -21.16 10.88 -6.21
C ARG A 226 -20.24 11.32 -5.05
N LEU A 227 -19.78 10.38 -4.22
CA LEU A 227 -18.90 10.61 -3.08
C LEU A 227 -17.47 11.01 -3.54
N TRP A 228 -17.10 10.62 -4.76
CA TRP A 228 -15.82 10.94 -5.40
C TRP A 228 -16.08 11.70 -6.71
N ARG A 229 -15.31 12.76 -6.94
CA ARG A 229 -15.40 13.67 -8.08
C ARG A 229 -14.05 13.83 -8.77
N THR A 230 -14.09 14.21 -10.03
CA THR A 230 -12.92 14.69 -10.78
C THR A 230 -13.25 15.97 -11.53
N VAL A 231 -12.28 16.87 -11.63
CA VAL A 231 -12.31 18.06 -12.48
C VAL A 231 -11.02 18.03 -13.29
N ALA A 232 -11.15 17.86 -14.61
CA ALA A 232 -10.00 17.74 -15.51
C ALA A 232 -9.61 19.09 -16.09
N VAL A 233 -8.32 19.30 -16.34
CA VAL A 233 -7.83 20.49 -17.05
C VAL A 233 -8.29 20.45 -18.51
N ALA A 234 -8.74 21.57 -19.05
CA ALA A 234 -9.16 21.67 -20.45
C ALA A 234 -8.00 21.32 -21.39
N GLY A 235 -8.23 20.41 -22.34
CA GLY A 235 -7.19 19.90 -23.24
C GLY A 235 -6.29 18.79 -22.65
N ALA A 236 -6.29 18.58 -21.32
CA ALA A 236 -5.59 17.45 -20.69
C ALA A 236 -6.31 16.10 -20.89
N ALA A 237 -7.35 16.05 -21.73
CA ALA A 237 -8.09 14.84 -22.08
C ALA A 237 -7.33 13.92 -23.06
N GLY A 238 -6.03 13.70 -22.79
CA GLY A 238 -5.31 12.56 -23.35
C GLY A 238 -5.85 11.25 -22.79
N VAL A 239 -5.47 10.13 -23.42
CA VAL A 239 -5.79 8.80 -22.89
C VAL A 239 -4.92 8.57 -21.66
N VAL A 240 -5.55 8.54 -20.47
CA VAL A 240 -4.88 8.03 -19.26
C VAL A 240 -4.52 6.57 -19.52
N PRO A 241 -3.25 6.13 -19.35
CA PRO A 241 -2.87 4.76 -19.64
C PRO A 241 -3.64 3.74 -18.79
N THR A 242 -4.17 2.69 -19.43
CA THR A 242 -4.98 1.65 -18.78
C THR A 242 -4.37 0.26 -18.98
N GLY A 243 -4.44 -0.57 -17.95
CA GLY A 243 -3.95 -1.95 -17.96
C GLY A 243 -2.77 -2.16 -17.01
N LEU A 244 -2.03 -3.26 -17.20
CA LEU A 244 -0.84 -3.63 -16.42
C LEU A 244 0.33 -3.95 -17.37
N PRO A 245 1.60 -3.76 -16.94
CA PRO A 245 2.76 -4.11 -17.75
C PRO A 245 2.76 -5.57 -18.21
N GLY A 246 2.95 -5.78 -19.52
CA GLY A 246 2.97 -7.13 -20.10
C GLY A 246 1.60 -7.78 -20.31
N GLY A 247 0.50 -7.03 -20.19
CA GLY A 247 -0.80 -7.48 -20.72
C GLY A 247 -0.76 -7.64 -22.25
N ASN A 248 -1.53 -8.59 -22.80
CA ASN A 248 -1.56 -8.88 -24.24
C ASN A 248 -2.17 -7.72 -25.06
N GLY A 249 -1.35 -6.73 -25.43
CA GLY A 249 -1.72 -5.58 -26.25
C GLY A 249 -0.71 -5.31 -27.36
N ALA A 250 -1.05 -5.72 -28.58
CA ALA A 250 -0.48 -5.35 -29.90
C ALA A 250 1.05 -5.16 -30.03
N GLU A 251 1.67 -6.00 -30.86
CA GLU A 251 3.07 -5.83 -31.29
C GLU A 251 3.30 -4.48 -31.98
N GLY A 252 4.25 -3.70 -31.45
CA GLY A 252 4.73 -2.45 -32.07
C GLY A 252 6.24 -2.52 -32.30
N SER A 253 6.67 -2.61 -33.55
CA SER A 253 8.10 -2.71 -33.90
C SER A 253 8.80 -1.35 -33.84
N GLY A 254 9.88 -1.26 -33.06
CA GLY A 254 10.78 -0.12 -32.99
C GLY A 254 12.17 -0.56 -32.53
N GLU A 255 13.22 -0.02 -33.15
CA GLU A 255 14.61 -0.41 -32.90
C GLU A 255 15.22 0.28 -31.66
N THR A 256 16.45 -0.09 -31.33
CA THR A 256 17.09 0.12 -30.03
C THR A 256 17.91 1.40 -29.89
N ASP A 257 18.17 1.71 -28.61
CA ASP A 257 19.41 2.31 -28.07
C ASP A 257 19.46 3.84 -27.92
N ASP A 258 19.39 4.26 -26.65
CA ASP A 258 20.26 5.31 -26.10
C ASP A 258 20.50 4.99 -24.62
N ALA A 259 21.75 4.69 -24.26
CA ALA A 259 22.11 4.12 -22.96
C ALA A 259 22.41 5.22 -21.93
N LEU A 260 21.37 5.75 -21.29
CA LEU A 260 21.50 6.77 -20.24
C LEU A 260 22.17 6.17 -18.97
N GLU A 261 23.41 6.54 -18.71
CA GLU A 261 24.12 6.12 -17.48
C GLU A 261 23.44 6.67 -16.21
N PRO A 262 23.38 5.88 -15.12
CA PRO A 262 22.76 6.31 -13.86
C PRO A 262 23.61 7.37 -13.16
N ALA A 263 23.13 8.62 -13.16
CA ALA A 263 23.75 9.71 -12.42
C ALA A 263 23.83 9.38 -10.92
N THR A 264 25.05 9.43 -10.35
CA THR A 264 25.32 9.01 -8.97
C THR A 264 24.96 10.10 -7.95
N GLY A 265 23.66 10.20 -7.65
CA GLY A 265 23.12 11.02 -6.56
C GLY A 265 21.92 10.35 -5.90
N HIS A 266 21.75 10.53 -4.59
CA HIS A 266 20.59 10.03 -3.84
C HIS A 266 19.36 10.94 -4.01
N SER A 267 18.91 11.11 -5.26
CA SER A 267 17.61 11.73 -5.56
C SER A 267 16.53 10.66 -5.57
N GLU A 268 15.62 10.68 -4.60
CA GLU A 268 14.38 9.89 -4.59
C GLU A 268 13.34 10.62 -5.49
N PRO A 269 13.20 10.30 -6.80
CA PRO A 269 12.56 11.22 -7.74
C PRO A 269 11.05 11.33 -7.51
N VAL A 270 10.45 10.27 -6.96
CA VAL A 270 9.02 10.21 -6.60
C VAL A 270 8.71 11.08 -5.39
N LEU A 271 9.64 11.17 -4.43
CA LEU A 271 9.52 12.07 -3.29
C LEU A 271 9.82 13.52 -3.69
N ALA A 272 10.71 13.74 -4.67
CA ALA A 272 10.87 15.04 -5.31
C ALA A 272 9.59 15.50 -6.01
N LEU A 273 8.91 14.62 -6.76
CA LEU A 273 7.64 14.90 -7.43
C LEU A 273 6.56 15.43 -6.47
N ILE A 274 6.39 14.81 -5.30
CA ILE A 274 5.38 15.26 -4.31
C ILE A 274 5.79 16.59 -3.66
N ARG A 275 7.07 16.79 -3.32
CA ARG A 275 7.62 18.02 -2.74
C ARG A 275 7.53 19.26 -3.66
N ARG A 276 7.16 19.10 -4.94
CA ARG A 276 6.99 20.20 -5.92
C ARG A 276 5.60 20.83 -5.92
N LEU A 277 4.63 20.26 -5.21
CA LEU A 277 3.29 20.84 -5.05
C LEU A 277 3.18 21.58 -3.70
N PRO A 278 2.27 22.56 -3.57
CA PRO A 278 1.92 23.19 -2.29
C PRO A 278 1.02 22.25 -1.47
N LEU A 279 1.51 21.03 -1.20
CA LEU A 279 0.89 20.06 -0.31
C LEU A 279 1.56 20.20 1.04
N GLU A 280 0.84 20.71 2.04
CA GLU A 280 1.32 20.65 3.42
C GLU A 280 1.45 19.18 3.84
N PHE A 281 2.64 18.81 4.28
CA PHE A 281 2.83 17.59 5.05
C PHE A 281 2.39 17.90 6.48
N GLU A 282 1.41 17.15 7.00
CA GLU A 282 1.21 17.11 8.45
C GLU A 282 2.42 16.39 9.05
N ASP A 283 3.41 17.15 9.50
CA ASP A 283 4.59 16.62 10.20
C ASP A 283 4.13 15.77 11.40
N GLU A 284 4.71 14.57 11.56
CA GLU A 284 4.29 13.61 12.58
C GLU A 284 4.72 13.98 14.02
N ASP A 285 5.45 15.08 14.19
CA ASP A 285 5.87 15.62 15.48
C ASP A 285 4.72 16.39 16.18
N ARG A 286 3.79 15.64 16.80
CA ARG A 286 2.94 16.14 17.91
C ARG A 286 2.84 15.13 19.06
N ASP A 287 3.82 15.24 19.96
CA ASP A 287 3.80 14.86 21.37
C ASP A 287 3.09 13.56 21.76
N VAL A 288 3.89 12.50 21.92
CA VAL A 288 3.62 11.51 22.98
C VAL A 288 4.15 12.09 24.29
N SER A 289 3.25 12.36 25.24
CA SER A 289 3.53 12.75 26.63
C SER A 289 2.42 12.26 27.55
#